data_AF-A0AAW6MCK1-F1
#
_entry.id   AF-A0AAW6MCK1-F1
#
_cell.length_a   1.000
_cell.length_b   1.000
_cell.length_c   1.000
_cell.angle_alpha   90.00
_cell.angle_beta   90.00
_cell.angle_gamma   90.00
#
_symmetry.space_group_name_H-M   'P 1'
#
loop_
_entity.id
_entity.type
_entity.pdbx_description
1 polymer ?
#
loop_
_entity_poly.entity_id
_entity_poly.type
_entity_poly.pdbx_seq_one_letter_code
_entity_poly.pdbx_strand_id
1 'polypeptide(L)' 'ISPDMVQSAFRIGDSATNAITPFMFYMPLILTYMQQDDKQATYGSLLKYTWRYSLYILLAWTLLFILWFVTVLPLGL' A
#
# COMPACT_ATOMS: atom_id res chain seq x y z
N ILE A 1 -17.24 -11.06 -14.20
CA ILE A 1 -16.11 -10.87 -13.27
C ILE A 1 -16.22 -11.97 -12.23
N SER A 2 -15.24 -12.86 -12.11
CA SER A 2 -15.27 -13.94 -11.12
C SER A 2 -15.04 -13.39 -9.70
N PRO A 3 -15.55 -14.07 -8.65
CA PRO A 3 -15.31 -13.66 -7.26
C PRO A 3 -13.82 -13.51 -6.93
N ASP A 4 -12.97 -14.41 -7.45
CA ASP A 4 -11.52 -14.39 -7.21
C ASP A 4 -10.86 -13.14 -7.79
N MET A 5 -11.35 -12.66 -8.93
CA MET A 5 -10.85 -11.46 -9.57
C MET A 5 -11.24 -10.19 -8.80
N VAL A 6 -12.46 -10.14 -8.26
CA VAL A 6 -12.89 -9.05 -7.37
C VAL A 6 -12.06 -9.06 -6.09
N GLN A 7 -11.79 -10.24 -5.53
CA GLN A 7 -11.00 -10.39 -4.31
C GLN A 7 -9.54 -9.95 -4.52
N SER A 8 -8.91 -10.30 -5.63
CA SER A 8 -7.57 -9.84 -5.97
C SER A 8 -7.50 -8.32 -6.13
N ALA A 9 -8.45 -7.72 -6.84
CA ALA A 9 -8.53 -6.26 -6.98
C ALA A 9 -8.71 -5.56 -5.62
N PHE A 10 -9.55 -6.10 -4.74
CA PHE A 10 -9.74 -5.58 -3.38
C PHE A 10 -8.44 -5.64 -2.56
N ARG A 11 -7.73 -6.78 -2.59
CA ARG A 11 -6.46 -6.97 -1.88
C ARG A 11 -5.37 -6.00 -2.32
N ILE A 12 -5.30 -5.69 -3.62
CA ILE A 12 -4.37 -4.70 -4.17
C ILE A 12 -4.64 -3.34 -3.55
N GLY A 13 -5.90 -2.88 -3.57
CA GLY A 13 -6.29 -1.58 -3.03
C GLY A 13 -6.06 -1.47 -1.51
N ASP A 14 -6.43 -2.51 -0.76
CA ASP A 14 -6.22 -2.56 0.69
C ASP A 14 -4.72 -2.46 1.03
N SER A 15 -3.88 -3.27 0.38
CA SER A 15 -2.44 -3.27 0.64
C SER A 15 -1.76 -1.94 0.35
N ALA A 16 -2.12 -1.28 -0.75
CA ALA A 16 -1.51 -0.01 -1.14
C ALA A 16 -1.88 1.13 -0.18
N THR A 17 -3.13 1.16 0.31
CA THR A 17 -3.64 2.25 1.16
C THR A 17 -3.24 2.11 2.62
N ASN A 18 -2.96 0.89 3.10
CA ASN A 18 -2.45 0.64 4.45
C ASN A 18 -1.19 1.45 4.79
N ALA A 19 -0.33 1.73 3.81
CA ALA A 19 0.89 2.54 4.01
C ALA A 19 0.62 4.04 4.29
N ILE A 20 -0.53 4.57 3.86
CA ILE A 20 -0.91 5.98 4.06
C ILE A 20 -1.73 6.17 5.34
N THR A 21 -2.40 5.12 5.81
CA THR A 21 -3.33 5.20 6.94
C THR A 21 -2.60 5.60 8.24
N PRO A 22 -2.89 6.80 8.79
CA PRO A 22 -2.21 7.27 9.99
C PRO A 22 -2.65 6.52 11.26
N PHE A 23 -3.77 5.81 11.22
CA PHE A 23 -4.30 5.12 12.41
C PHE A 23 -3.87 3.65 12.52
N MET A 24 -2.84 3.24 11.77
CA MET A 24 -2.31 1.88 11.90
C MET A 24 -1.66 1.68 13.26
N PHE A 25 -1.87 0.52 13.90
CA PHE A 25 -1.44 0.26 15.29
C PHE A 25 0.06 0.50 15.54
N TYR A 26 0.89 0.36 14.49
CA TYR A 26 2.34 0.51 14.54
C TYR A 26 2.84 1.94 14.31
N MET A 27 1.95 2.88 13.97
CA MET A 27 2.31 4.24 13.57
C MET A 27 3.03 5.05 14.67
N PRO A 28 2.65 4.95 15.97
CA PRO A 28 3.39 5.57 17.06
C PRO A 28 4.83 5.03 17.23
N LEU A 29 5.04 3.74 16.98
CA LEU A 29 6.36 3.10 17.02
C LEU A 29 7.26 3.63 15.90
N ILE A 30 6.71 3.74 14.69
CA ILE A 30 7.43 4.29 13.53
C ILE A 30 7.81 5.77 13.78
N LEU A 31 6.88 6.55 14.35
CA LEU A 31 7.16 7.95 14.69
C LEU A 31 8.28 8.07 15.73
N THR A 32 8.29 7.22 16.76
CA THR A 32 9.35 7.25 17.78
C THR A 32 10.72 6.91 17.21
N TYR A 33 10.81 5.97 16.26
CA TYR A 33 12.06 5.72 15.53
C TYR A 33 12.47 6.91 14.66
N MET A 34 11.53 7.51 13.91
CA MET A 34 11.83 8.66 13.07
C MET A 34 12.29 9.88 13.88
N GLN A 35 11.76 10.06 15.10
CA GLN A 35 12.16 11.12 16.02
C GLN A 35 13.58 10.94 16.61
N GLN A 36 14.19 9.75 16.47
CA GLN A 36 15.59 9.55 16.82
C GLN A 36 16.52 10.34 15.87
N ASP A 37 16.18 10.36 14.58
CA ASP A 37 16.93 11.07 13.54
C ASP A 37 16.45 12.52 13.35
N ASP A 38 15.14 12.75 13.34
CA ASP A 38 14.50 14.07 13.17
C ASP A 38 13.50 14.36 14.28
N LYS A 39 13.93 15.14 15.28
CA LYS A 39 13.10 15.50 16.45
C LYS A 39 11.86 16.32 16.12
N GLN A 40 11.77 16.92 14.94
CA GLN A 40 10.58 17.66 14.49
C GLN A 40 9.63 16.79 13.66
N ALA A 41 9.94 15.50 13.47
CA ALA A 41 9.09 14.58 12.76
C ALA A 41 7.70 14.49 13.41
N THR A 42 6.67 14.63 12.57
CA THR A 42 5.27 14.48 12.93
C THR A 42 4.62 13.40 12.08
N TYR A 43 3.39 13.04 12.40
CA TYR A 43 2.56 12.18 11.58
C TYR A 43 2.38 12.70 10.15
N GLY A 44 2.35 14.02 9.95
CA GLY A 44 2.33 14.63 8.62
C GLY A 44 3.63 14.40 7.85
N SER A 45 4.78 14.39 8.55
CA SER A 45 6.08 14.05 7.94
C SER A 45 6.07 12.60 7.46
N LEU A 46 5.62 11.67 8.29
CA LEU A 46 5.46 10.25 7.91
C LEU A 46 4.55 10.10 6.70
N LEU A 47 3.37 10.72 6.71
CA LEU A 47 2.43 10.70 5.58
C LEU A 47 3.09 11.19 4.29
N LYS A 48 3.86 12.28 4.36
CA LYS A 48 4.57 12.85 3.20
C LYS A 48 5.59 11.87 2.61
N TYR A 49 6.26 11.08 3.45
CA TYR A 49 7.17 10.02 3.01
C TYR A 49 6.39 8.84 2.44
N THR A 50 5.37 8.35 3.14
CA THR A 50 4.66 7.11 2.77
C THR A 50 3.71 7.26 1.58
N TRP A 51 3.16 8.45 1.32
CA TRP A 51 2.23 8.67 0.19
C TRP A 51 2.87 8.33 -1.16
N ARG A 52 4.15 8.69 -1.35
CA ARG A 52 4.89 8.41 -2.59
C ARG A 52 5.04 6.90 -2.80
N TYR A 53 5.44 6.19 -1.75
CA TYR A 53 5.58 4.73 -1.79
C TYR A 53 4.25 4.04 -2.10
N SER A 54 3.18 4.45 -1.42
CA SER A 54 1.84 3.91 -1.66
C SER A 54 1.38 4.12 -3.11
N LEU A 55 1.64 5.29 -3.70
CA LEU A 55 1.35 5.55 -5.11
C LEU A 55 2.10 4.58 -6.03
N TYR A 56 3.40 4.39 -5.82
CA TYR A 56 4.21 3.48 -6.63
C TYR A 56 3.76 2.02 -6.47
N ILE A 57 3.43 1.59 -5.25
CA ILE A 57 2.90 0.24 -4.97
C ILE A 57 1.57 0.05 -5.70
N LEU A 58 0.65 1.01 -5.59
CA LEU A 58 -0.65 0.94 -6.26
C LEU A 58 -0.49 0.82 -7.77
N LEU A 59 0.38 1.63 -8.37
CA LEU A 59 0.65 1.60 -9.81
C LEU A 59 1.28 0.27 -10.23
N ALA A 60 2.32 -0.18 -9.52
CA ALA A 60 3.00 -1.44 -9.82
C ALA A 60 2.06 -2.65 -9.73
N TRP A 61 1.27 -2.74 -8.66
CA TRP A 61 0.29 -3.81 -8.50
C TRP A 61 -0.85 -3.75 -9.50
N THR A 62 -1.32 -2.55 -9.83
CA THR A 62 -2.35 -2.36 -10.85
C THR A 62 -1.84 -2.81 -12.23
N LEU A 63 -0.60 -2.44 -12.58
CA LEU A 63 0.04 -2.88 -13.82
C LEU A 63 0.20 -4.40 -13.86
N LEU A 64 0.65 -5.01 -12.75
CA LEU A 64 0.75 -6.46 -12.64
C LEU A 64 -0.61 -7.13 -12.82
N PHE A 65 -1.66 -6.59 -12.20
CA PHE A 65 -3.03 -7.09 -12.33
C PHE A 65 -3.58 -6.98 -13.75
N ILE A 66 -3.33 -5.85 -14.43
CA ILE A 66 -3.70 -5.66 -15.84
C ILE A 66 -2.96 -6.67 -16.73
N LEU A 67 -1.66 -6.84 -16.54
CA LEU A 67 -0.87 -7.84 -17.28
C LEU A 67 -1.47 -9.24 -17.09
N TRP A 68 -1.74 -9.62 -15.83
CA TRP A 68 -2.31 -10.91 -15.48
C TRP A 68 -3.67 -11.13 -16.14
N PHE A 69 -4.53 -10.10 -16.11
CA PHE A 69 -5.85 -10.10 -16.72
C PHE A 69 -5.79 -10.33 -18.24
N VAL A 70 -4.86 -9.65 -18.93
CA VAL A 70 -4.68 -9.80 -20.39
C VAL A 70 -4.11 -11.17 -20.75
N THR A 71 -3.23 -11.74 -19.92
CA THR A 71 -2.66 -13.07 -20.15
C THR A 71 -3.61 -14.24 -19.85
N VAL A 72 -4.80 -13.97 -19.31
CA VAL A 72 -5.80 -14.98 -18.91
C VAL A 72 -5.18 -16.10 -18.06
N LEU A 73 -4.18 -15.74 -17.24
CA LEU A 73 -3.54 -16.67 -16.32
C LEU A 73 -4.49 -16.96 -15.16
N PRO A 74 -4.60 -18.22 -14.72
CA PRO A 74 -5.40 -18.55 -13.55
C PRO A 74 -4.83 -17.83 -12.32
N LEU A 75 -5.70 -17.17 -11.56
CA LEU A 75 -5.33 -16.41 -10.34
C LEU A 75 -5.10 -17.32 -9.13
N GLY A 76 -5.30 -18.63 -9.29
CA GLY A 76 -5.17 -19.68 -8.29
C GLY A 76 -5.20 -21.06 -8.96
N LEU A 77 -5.09 -22.13 -8.16
CA LEU A 77 -5.33 -23.51 -8.62
C LEU A 77 -6.81 -23.76 -8.89
#